data_AF-A0A815QSP1-F1
#
_entry.id   AF-A0A815QSP1-F1
#
_cell.length_a   1.000
_cell.length_b   1.000
_cell.length_c   1.000
_cell.angle_alpha   90.00
_cell.angle_beta   90.00
_cell.angle_gamma   90.00
#
_symmetry.space_group_name_H-M   'P 1'
#
loop_
_entity.id
_entity.type
_entity.pdbx_description
1 polymer ?
#
loop_
_entity_poly.entity_id
_entity_poly.type
_entity_poly.pdbx_seq_one_letter_code
_entity_poly.pdbx_strand_id
1 'polypeptide(L)'
;LNGKEKPVDIWIINRLYHAIEQCENGFEAYQLPTVTTAIYNFWLYEFCDIYIEYIKQDFFDTNNDNERKETVKNILYTCLDNGLRLLAPIMPFLSEELYQRLPKPNNTQNPPSLCVTPYPQSSQFLPYRDDDIEKNVSSIYECIKEIRSYRAAQNIKSKEKDNLYIKLKNSSYRSIFDKYSDLIQRLANINHLNIIEKEINNLSTQIVSTNDYDLYFITNTTTTTTEKLDNGKNSVSTIVQEKNNTKWKLFGTLNNPQTLRVLATCSYSECLSSIEFIPITSNDQLSSTLNKIPNDQHLITLQLSNGTCLFGANAISYYLSTEQLRSNGGNSFSQIYQWLNYCDSEIEPYVKQCVLMKLNFIEQEQFPVLLNELNLKLSYLNNYLLNRQYLVDQSITLADISLVSCLYLAYSYFLVNTEKYENLTRWYKSFISQKQFKDIITEDSRTNVA
;
A
#
# COMPACT_ATOMS: atom_id res chain seq x y z
N LEU A 1 12.79 -18.23 33.15
CA LEU A 1 11.58 -18.74 32.48
C LEU A 1 10.64 -19.24 33.57
N ASN A 2 9.38 -18.84 33.50
CA ASN A 2 8.37 -19.01 34.55
C ASN A 2 7.32 -20.08 34.20
N GLY A 3 7.51 -20.80 33.09
CA GLY A 3 6.61 -21.89 32.64
C GLY A 3 5.31 -21.41 32.00
N LYS A 4 5.19 -20.11 31.73
CA LYS A 4 4.02 -19.45 31.11
C LYS A 4 4.34 -18.89 29.72
N GLU A 5 5.44 -19.35 29.13
CA GLU A 5 5.93 -18.89 27.83
C GLU A 5 5.03 -19.35 26.69
N LYS A 6 4.79 -18.45 25.73
CA LYS A 6 4.14 -18.83 24.48
C LYS A 6 5.13 -19.60 23.60
N PRO A 7 4.65 -20.39 22.61
CA PRO A 7 5.52 -21.13 21.71
C PRO A 7 6.58 -20.28 20.98
N VAL A 8 6.25 -19.03 20.65
CA VAL A 8 7.15 -18.07 19.98
C VAL A 8 8.24 -17.57 20.92
N ASP A 9 7.95 -17.48 22.21
CA ASP A 9 8.92 -17.09 23.23
C ASP A 9 9.98 -18.19 23.45
N ILE A 10 9.55 -19.45 23.40
CA ILE A 10 10.46 -20.60 23.46
C ILE A 10 11.30 -20.65 22.19
N TRP A 11 10.70 -20.34 21.03
CA TRP A 11 11.40 -20.30 19.75
C TRP A 11 12.58 -19.32 19.74
N ILE A 12 12.43 -18.08 20.24
CA ILE A 12 13.55 -17.12 20.23
C ILE A 12 14.71 -17.57 21.14
N ILE A 13 14.41 -18.30 22.21
CA ILE A 13 15.44 -18.88 23.10
C ILE A 13 16.13 -20.05 22.41
N ASN A 14 15.39 -20.88 21.66
CA ASN A 14 15.98 -21.92 20.82
C ASN A 14 16.89 -21.31 19.73
N ARG A 15 16.50 -20.18 19.13
CA ARG A 15 17.35 -19.43 18.18
C ARG A 15 18.61 -18.88 18.84
N LEU A 16 18.50 -18.34 20.06
CA LEU A 16 19.65 -17.91 20.84
C LEU A 16 20.61 -19.09 21.12
N TYR A 17 20.09 -20.27 21.46
CA TYR A 17 20.91 -21.49 21.62
C TYR A 17 21.74 -21.76 20.36
N HIS A 18 21.10 -21.78 19.18
CA HIS A 18 21.81 -22.06 17.92
C HIS A 18 22.82 -20.96 17.56
N ALA A 19 22.51 -19.70 17.85
CA ALA A 19 23.46 -18.60 17.65
C ALA A 19 24.70 -18.76 18.55
N ILE A 20 24.51 -19.13 19.82
CA ILE A 20 25.62 -19.41 20.76
C ILE A 20 26.45 -20.61 20.26
N GLU A 21 25.80 -21.72 19.92
CA GLU A 21 26.45 -22.94 19.43
C GLU A 21 27.27 -22.67 18.15
N GLN A 22 26.73 -21.89 17.21
CA GLN A 22 27.46 -21.48 16.01
C GLN A 22 28.64 -20.56 16.32
N CYS A 23 28.50 -19.66 17.29
CA CYS A 23 29.59 -18.80 17.73
C CYS A 23 30.70 -19.61 18.42
N GLU A 24 30.35 -20.52 19.32
CA GLU A 24 31.31 -21.42 20.00
C GLU A 24 32.11 -22.22 18.97
N ASN A 25 31.44 -22.94 18.06
CA ASN A 25 32.08 -23.70 16.99
C ASN A 25 32.94 -22.81 16.08
N GLY A 26 32.45 -21.61 15.74
CA GLY A 26 33.16 -20.64 14.92
C GLY A 26 34.44 -20.12 15.58
N PHE A 27 34.41 -19.84 16.89
CA PHE A 27 35.60 -19.42 17.64
C PHE A 27 36.58 -20.58 17.82
N GLU A 28 36.12 -21.79 18.14
CA GLU A 28 36.97 -22.98 18.23
C GLU A 28 37.68 -23.30 16.91
N ALA A 29 36.98 -23.14 15.79
CA ALA A 29 37.52 -23.35 14.45
C ALA A 29 38.27 -22.13 13.87
N TYR A 30 38.41 -21.03 14.62
CA TYR A 30 38.97 -19.75 14.15
C TYR A 30 38.28 -19.15 12.91
N GLN A 31 37.00 -19.47 12.69
CA GLN A 31 36.17 -18.99 11.59
C GLN A 31 35.32 -17.78 12.00
N LEU A 32 35.98 -16.62 12.13
CA LEU A 32 35.29 -15.35 12.45
C LEU A 32 34.13 -14.99 11.51
N PRO A 33 34.15 -15.28 10.19
CA PRO A 33 33.01 -15.01 9.31
C PRO A 33 31.73 -15.78 9.69
N THR A 34 31.87 -17.01 10.21
CA THR A 34 30.74 -17.81 10.68
C THR A 34 30.14 -17.17 11.92
N VAL A 35 30.99 -16.69 12.84
CA VAL A 35 30.57 -15.99 14.06
C VAL A 35 29.83 -14.68 13.73
N THR A 36 30.39 -13.83 12.86
CA THR A 36 29.74 -12.56 12.47
C THR A 36 28.38 -12.81 11.83
N THR A 37 28.27 -13.84 10.98
CA THR A 37 27.03 -14.21 10.30
C THR A 37 25.98 -14.71 11.29
N ALA A 38 26.37 -15.57 12.25
CA ALA A 38 25.48 -16.07 13.29
C ALA A 38 24.92 -14.94 14.16
N ILE A 39 25.78 -14.03 14.61
CA ILE A 39 25.39 -12.86 15.39
C ILE A 39 24.46 -11.94 14.60
N TYR A 40 24.80 -11.66 13.34
CA TYR A 40 23.99 -10.79 12.47
C TYR A 40 22.60 -11.37 12.23
N ASN A 41 22.50 -12.66 11.93
CA ASN A 41 21.24 -13.35 11.68
C ASN A 41 20.34 -13.35 12.93
N PHE A 42 20.92 -13.63 14.10
CA PHE A 42 20.18 -13.59 15.35
C PHE A 42 19.62 -12.19 15.65
N TRP A 43 20.46 -11.16 15.59
CA TRP A 43 20.03 -9.80 15.92
C TRP A 43 19.01 -9.25 14.93
N LEU A 44 19.26 -9.37 13.63
CA LEU A 44 18.44 -8.72 12.61
C LEU A 44 17.20 -9.54 12.29
N TYR A 45 17.38 -10.76 11.76
CA TYR A 45 16.30 -11.53 11.15
C TYR A 45 15.43 -12.25 12.17
N GLU A 46 15.98 -12.65 13.32
CA GLU A 46 15.27 -13.47 14.30
C GLU A 46 14.73 -12.62 15.44
N PHE A 47 15.59 -11.82 16.07
CA PHE A 47 15.22 -11.00 17.21
C PHE A 47 14.45 -9.74 16.80
N CYS A 48 14.99 -8.90 15.91
CA CYS A 48 14.34 -7.63 15.55
C CYS A 48 13.16 -7.82 14.60
N ASP A 49 13.34 -8.52 13.48
CA ASP A 49 12.31 -8.62 12.44
C ASP A 49 11.10 -9.48 12.85
N ILE A 50 11.32 -10.51 13.68
CA ILE A 50 10.28 -11.47 14.05
C ILE A 50 9.86 -11.28 15.52
N TYR A 51 10.77 -11.46 16.48
CA TYR A 51 10.39 -11.51 17.89
C TYR A 51 9.91 -10.16 18.42
N ILE A 52 10.64 -9.07 18.15
CA ILE A 52 10.23 -7.71 18.57
C ILE A 52 8.91 -7.32 17.93
N GLU A 53 8.71 -7.57 16.63
CA GLU A 53 7.45 -7.28 15.95
C GLU A 53 6.27 -8.05 16.56
N TYR A 54 6.48 -9.32 16.94
CA TYR A 54 5.46 -10.16 17.58
C TYR A 54 5.00 -9.62 18.94
N ILE A 55 5.94 -9.22 19.80
CA ILE A 55 5.66 -8.80 21.17
C ILE A 55 5.16 -7.36 21.29
N LYS A 56 5.32 -6.50 20.25
CA LYS A 56 4.85 -5.10 20.28
C LYS A 56 3.40 -4.99 20.77
N GLN A 57 2.53 -5.86 20.27
CA GLN A 57 1.11 -5.85 20.65
C GLN A 57 0.90 -6.17 22.14
N ASP A 58 1.75 -6.99 22.76
CA ASP A 58 1.65 -7.30 24.19
C ASP A 58 1.89 -6.05 25.07
N PHE A 59 2.64 -5.06 24.57
CA PHE A 59 2.90 -3.80 25.27
C PHE A 59 1.91 -2.69 24.93
N PHE A 60 1.43 -2.60 23.68
CA PHE A 60 0.49 -1.55 23.26
C PHE A 60 -0.96 -1.79 23.72
N ASP A 61 -1.35 -3.04 23.96
CA ASP A 61 -2.72 -3.36 24.38
C ASP A 61 -2.93 -2.97 25.86
N THR A 62 -3.85 -2.03 26.09
CA THR A 62 -4.15 -1.49 27.43
C THR A 62 -4.92 -2.46 28.31
N ASN A 63 -5.51 -3.50 27.72
CA ASN A 63 -6.31 -4.51 28.41
C ASN A 63 -5.50 -5.73 28.90
N ASN A 64 -4.18 -5.74 28.70
CA ASN A 64 -3.37 -6.95 28.83
C ASN A 64 -2.80 -7.25 30.22
N ASP A 65 -2.69 -8.55 30.47
CA ASP A 65 -2.25 -9.26 31.67
C ASP A 65 -0.82 -8.86 32.10
N ASN A 66 -0.66 -8.29 33.30
CA ASN A 66 0.65 -7.85 33.81
C ASN A 66 1.66 -9.00 33.87
N GLU A 67 1.21 -10.23 34.09
CA GLU A 67 2.06 -11.42 34.10
C GLU A 67 2.68 -11.74 32.73
N ARG A 68 1.93 -11.51 31.63
CA ARG A 68 2.45 -11.71 30.27
C ARG A 68 3.57 -10.72 29.98
N LYS A 69 3.37 -9.44 30.32
CA LYS A 69 4.37 -8.38 30.15
C LYS A 69 5.66 -8.70 30.90
N GLU A 70 5.54 -9.22 32.11
CA GLU A 70 6.72 -9.62 32.89
C GLU A 70 7.47 -10.80 32.29
N THR A 71 6.73 -11.80 31.79
CA THR A 71 7.33 -12.94 31.08
C THR A 71 8.10 -12.47 29.84
N VAL A 72 7.51 -11.60 29.01
CA VAL A 72 8.17 -11.04 27.83
C VAL A 72 9.41 -10.22 28.20
N LYS A 73 9.34 -9.39 29.24
CA LYS A 73 10.50 -8.61 29.71
C LYS A 73 11.66 -9.51 30.12
N ASN A 74 11.39 -10.60 30.83
CA ASN A 74 12.43 -11.54 31.24
C ASN A 74 13.11 -12.20 30.03
N ILE A 75 12.35 -12.49 28.98
CA ILE A 75 12.88 -13.11 27.76
C ILE A 75 13.66 -12.10 26.93
N LEU A 76 13.14 -10.88 26.78
CA LEU A 76 13.88 -9.77 26.17
C LEU A 76 15.20 -9.51 26.87
N TYR A 77 15.19 -9.44 28.21
CA TYR A 77 16.39 -9.27 29.00
C TYR A 77 17.39 -10.40 28.75
N THR A 78 16.92 -11.66 28.78
CA THR A 78 17.77 -12.84 28.53
C THR A 78 18.39 -12.78 27.13
N CYS A 79 17.62 -12.44 26.10
CA CYS A 79 18.11 -12.35 24.73
C CYS A 79 19.10 -11.19 24.54
N LEU A 80 18.82 -10.01 25.11
CA LEU A 80 19.69 -8.84 25.02
C LEU A 80 21.00 -9.06 25.78
N ASP A 81 20.94 -9.58 27.01
CA ASP A 81 22.13 -9.88 27.83
C ASP A 81 23.08 -10.83 27.09
N ASN A 82 22.56 -11.96 26.61
CA ASN A 82 23.38 -12.96 25.89
C ASN A 82 23.79 -12.47 24.50
N GLY A 83 22.89 -11.82 23.76
CA GLY A 83 23.18 -11.27 22.43
C GLY A 83 24.27 -10.20 22.46
N LEU A 84 24.32 -9.36 23.50
CA LEU A 84 25.37 -8.35 23.67
C LEU A 84 26.70 -8.99 24.05
N ARG A 85 26.69 -10.03 24.90
CA ARG A 85 27.90 -10.82 25.21
C ARG A 85 28.46 -11.52 23.98
N LEU A 86 27.59 -12.08 23.12
CA LEU A 86 28.00 -12.66 21.84
C LEU A 86 28.66 -11.62 20.92
N LEU A 87 28.11 -10.41 20.89
CA LEU A 87 28.59 -9.30 20.05
C LEU A 87 29.91 -8.67 20.55
N ALA A 88 30.22 -8.78 21.85
CA ALA A 88 31.32 -8.08 22.51
C ALA A 88 32.71 -8.28 21.86
N PRO A 89 33.11 -9.49 21.43
CA PRO A 89 34.41 -9.70 20.77
C PRO A 89 34.57 -8.94 19.44
N ILE A 90 33.46 -8.57 18.79
CA ILE A 90 33.46 -7.94 17.46
C ILE A 90 33.16 -6.44 17.54
N MET A 91 32.22 -6.04 18.41
CA MET A 91 31.83 -4.64 18.61
C MET A 91 31.88 -4.25 20.10
N PRO A 92 33.09 -4.15 20.70
CA PRO A 92 33.24 -4.02 22.15
C PRO A 92 32.66 -2.71 22.71
N PHE A 93 32.87 -1.57 22.05
CA PHE A 93 32.41 -0.29 22.58
C PHE A 93 30.88 -0.15 22.58
N LEU A 94 30.23 -0.57 21.47
CA LEU A 94 28.77 -0.50 21.37
C LEU A 94 28.10 -1.49 22.33
N SER A 95 28.60 -2.72 22.36
CA SER A 95 28.03 -3.76 23.22
C SER A 95 28.18 -3.41 24.71
N GLU A 96 29.32 -2.85 25.12
CA GLU A 96 29.53 -2.36 26.49
C GLU A 96 28.55 -1.25 26.86
N GLU A 97 28.40 -0.24 25.99
CA GLU A 97 27.53 0.91 26.24
C GLU A 97 26.05 0.51 26.42
N LEU A 98 25.58 -0.42 25.60
CA LEU A 98 24.22 -0.96 25.68
C LEU A 98 24.05 -1.90 26.88
N TYR A 99 25.06 -2.74 27.17
CA TYR A 99 25.03 -3.67 28.29
C TYR A 99 24.94 -2.96 29.63
N GLN A 100 25.66 -1.85 29.79
CA GLN A 100 25.62 -1.04 31.02
C GLN A 100 24.25 -0.39 31.27
N ARG A 101 23.43 -0.21 30.22
CA ARG A 101 22.05 0.31 30.33
C ARG A 101 21.01 -0.74 30.63
N LEU A 102 21.33 -2.03 30.48
CA LEU A 102 20.39 -3.08 30.82
C LEU A 102 20.09 -3.05 32.32
N PRO A 103 18.83 -3.32 32.73
CA PRO A 103 18.46 -3.38 34.13
C PRO A 103 19.24 -4.51 34.80
N LYS A 104 20.13 -4.16 35.73
CA LYS A 104 20.93 -5.16 36.44
C LYS A 104 20.15 -5.67 37.65
N PRO A 105 20.04 -6.99 37.87
CA PRO A 105 19.43 -7.50 39.08
C PRO A 105 20.22 -7.00 40.29
N ASN A 106 19.53 -6.69 41.39
CA ASN A 106 20.12 -6.11 42.61
C ASN A 106 21.11 -7.03 43.36
N ASN A 107 21.56 -8.12 42.75
CA ASN A 107 22.55 -9.00 43.33
C ASN A 107 23.96 -8.40 43.23
N THR A 108 24.72 -8.58 44.29
CA THR A 108 26.08 -8.07 44.55
C THR A 108 27.17 -8.64 43.63
N GLN A 109 26.82 -9.33 42.54
CA GLN A 109 27.74 -10.05 41.64
C GLN A 109 27.64 -9.59 40.19
N ASN A 110 27.20 -8.35 39.94
CA ASN A 110 27.22 -7.83 38.57
C ASN A 110 28.66 -7.48 38.17
N PRO A 111 29.19 -8.04 37.07
CA PRO A 111 30.52 -7.70 36.60
C PRO A 111 30.61 -6.21 36.25
N PRO A 112 31.76 -5.55 36.52
CA PRO A 112 31.93 -4.12 36.30
C PRO A 112 31.89 -3.75 34.80
N SER A 113 32.26 -4.68 33.92
CA SER A 113 32.30 -4.49 32.47
C SER A 113 31.88 -5.77 31.74
N LEU A 114 31.34 -5.60 30.53
CA LEU A 114 31.01 -6.71 29.64
C LEU A 114 32.25 -7.56 29.31
N CYS A 115 33.43 -6.94 29.18
CA CYS A 115 34.69 -7.61 28.86
C CYS A 115 35.14 -8.64 29.90
N VAL A 116 34.71 -8.53 31.15
CA VAL A 116 35.04 -9.49 32.24
C VAL A 116 33.87 -10.42 32.57
N THR A 117 32.80 -10.35 31.78
CA THR A 117 31.62 -11.17 31.94
C THR A 117 31.83 -12.52 31.26
N PRO A 118 31.37 -13.64 31.87
CA PRO A 118 31.46 -14.95 31.23
C PRO A 118 30.76 -14.97 29.87
N TYR A 119 31.45 -15.52 28.87
CA TYR A 119 30.89 -15.74 27.53
C TYR A 119 29.77 -16.79 27.61
N PRO A 120 28.63 -16.57 26.92
CA PRO A 120 27.51 -17.50 26.96
C PRO A 120 27.89 -18.86 26.39
N GLN A 121 27.37 -19.93 27.00
CA GLN A 121 27.65 -21.31 26.58
C GLN A 121 26.38 -22.03 26.15
N SER A 122 26.45 -22.82 25.07
CA SER A 122 25.30 -23.57 24.55
C SER A 122 24.71 -24.54 25.57
N SER A 123 25.54 -25.09 26.46
CA SER A 123 25.16 -25.99 27.56
C SER A 123 24.13 -25.40 28.51
N GLN A 124 24.11 -24.07 28.69
CA GLN A 124 23.15 -23.37 29.53
C GLN A 124 21.74 -23.34 28.92
N PHE A 125 21.65 -23.40 27.59
CA PHE A 125 20.40 -23.29 26.84
C PHE A 125 19.95 -24.62 26.23
N LEU A 126 20.75 -25.67 26.35
CA LEU A 126 20.45 -27.01 25.85
C LEU A 126 19.06 -27.56 26.26
N PRO A 127 18.53 -27.31 27.48
CA PRO A 127 17.18 -27.76 27.85
C PRO A 127 16.05 -27.14 27.02
N TYR A 128 16.33 -26.03 26.33
CA TYR A 128 15.37 -25.31 25.49
C TYR A 128 15.56 -25.60 24.00
N ARG A 129 16.48 -26.52 23.66
CA ARG A 129 16.69 -26.99 22.29
C ARG A 129 15.47 -27.77 21.82
N ASP A 130 14.78 -27.26 20.81
CA ASP A 130 13.60 -27.88 20.23
C ASP A 130 13.59 -27.70 18.70
N ASP A 131 14.09 -28.73 18.01
CA ASP A 131 14.19 -28.76 16.55
C ASP A 131 12.81 -28.76 15.87
N ASP A 132 11.77 -29.24 16.56
CA ASP A 132 10.41 -29.27 16.02
C ASP A 132 9.78 -27.88 16.06
N ILE A 133 10.03 -27.09 17.11
CA ILE A 133 9.62 -25.68 17.17
C ILE A 133 10.25 -24.88 16.02
N GLU A 134 11.51 -25.13 15.67
CA GLU A 134 12.16 -24.44 14.56
C GLU A 134 11.46 -24.73 13.23
N LYS A 135 11.22 -26.01 12.92
CA LYS A 135 10.50 -26.41 11.70
C LYS A 135 9.11 -25.79 11.65
N ASN A 136 8.39 -25.83 12.77
CA ASN A 136 7.04 -25.28 12.87
C ASN A 136 7.01 -23.77 12.60
N VAL A 137 7.90 -22.99 13.24
CA VAL A 137 7.93 -21.53 13.05
C VAL A 137 8.43 -21.17 11.64
N SER A 138 9.37 -21.93 11.07
CA SER A 138 9.84 -21.73 9.70
C SER A 138 8.70 -21.89 8.68
N SER A 139 7.90 -22.96 8.77
CA SER A 139 6.74 -23.15 7.89
C SER A 139 5.69 -22.04 8.04
N ILE A 140 5.47 -21.56 9.28
CA ILE A 140 4.53 -20.47 9.53
C ILE A 140 5.07 -19.14 8.95
N TYR A 141 6.38 -18.91 9.02
CA TYR A 141 7.00 -17.70 8.47
C TYR A 141 6.96 -17.67 6.95
N GLU A 142 7.16 -18.82 6.29
CA GLU A 142 6.96 -18.95 4.84
C GLU A 142 5.53 -18.56 4.45
N CYS A 143 4.53 -19.07 5.19
CA CYS A 143 3.13 -18.68 5.00
C CYS A 143 2.91 -17.17 5.19
N ILE A 144 3.49 -16.55 6.24
CA ILE A 144 3.40 -15.10 6.47
C ILE A 144 4.03 -14.31 5.31
N LYS A 145 5.17 -14.77 4.77
CA LYS A 145 5.84 -14.13 3.65
C LYS A 145 5.00 -14.18 2.38
N GLU A 146 4.35 -15.31 2.12
CA GLU A 146 3.40 -15.45 1.01
C GLU A 146 2.21 -14.50 1.15
N ILE A 147 1.63 -14.42 2.37
CA ILE A 147 0.55 -13.48 2.67
C ILE A 147 0.99 -12.03 2.41
N ARG A 148 2.15 -11.62 2.94
CA ARG A 148 2.67 -10.25 2.77
C ARG A 148 2.98 -9.94 1.30
N SER A 149 3.57 -10.90 0.58
CA SER A 149 3.86 -10.76 -0.85
C SER A 149 2.58 -10.59 -1.67
N TYR A 150 1.52 -11.35 -1.35
CA TYR A 150 0.23 -11.19 -1.99
C TYR A 150 -0.39 -9.81 -1.71
N ARG A 151 -0.36 -9.34 -0.46
CA ARG A 151 -0.89 -8.01 -0.10
C ARG A 151 -0.16 -6.89 -0.84
N ALA A 152 1.15 -7.02 -1.00
CA ALA A 152 1.94 -6.09 -1.80
C ALA A 152 1.52 -6.11 -3.28
N ALA A 153 1.30 -7.28 -3.86
CA ALA A 153 0.84 -7.42 -5.25
C ALA A 153 -0.55 -6.79 -5.49
N GLN A 154 -1.43 -6.82 -4.48
CA GLN A 154 -2.77 -6.24 -4.54
C GLN A 154 -2.85 -4.76 -4.12
N ASN A 155 -1.71 -4.10 -3.83
CA ASN A 155 -1.64 -2.74 -3.30
C ASN A 155 -2.53 -2.51 -2.04
N ILE A 156 -2.78 -3.56 -1.26
CA ILE A 156 -3.54 -3.46 -0.01
C ILE A 156 -2.68 -2.72 1.00
N LYS A 157 -3.17 -1.58 1.52
CA LYS A 157 -2.41 -0.78 2.49
C LYS A 157 -2.14 -1.62 3.74
N SER A 158 -0.90 -1.59 4.21
CA SER A 158 -0.41 -2.39 5.35
C SER A 158 -1.21 -2.21 6.66
N LYS A 159 -2.07 -1.18 6.76
CA LYS A 159 -2.90 -0.89 7.95
C LYS A 159 -4.31 -1.51 7.93
N GLU A 160 -4.81 -1.95 6.79
CA GLU A 160 -6.15 -2.58 6.70
C GLU A 160 -6.07 -4.01 7.25
N LYS A 161 -7.04 -4.46 8.04
CA LYS A 161 -7.03 -5.81 8.63
C LYS A 161 -8.10 -6.65 7.96
N ASP A 162 -7.68 -7.66 7.20
CA ASP A 162 -8.57 -8.57 6.47
C ASP A 162 -8.83 -9.86 7.25
N ASN A 163 -9.83 -10.62 6.82
CA ASN A 163 -10.09 -11.97 7.32
C ASN A 163 -9.41 -12.99 6.40
N LEU A 164 -8.56 -13.84 6.98
CA LEU A 164 -7.86 -14.90 6.26
C LEU A 164 -8.48 -16.25 6.56
N TYR A 165 -8.66 -17.04 5.50
CA TYR A 165 -9.11 -18.42 5.58
C TYR A 165 -8.03 -19.35 5.04
N ILE A 166 -7.66 -20.35 5.82
CA ILE A 166 -6.63 -21.32 5.44
C ILE A 166 -7.29 -22.70 5.34
N LYS A 167 -7.12 -23.35 4.19
CA LYS A 167 -7.47 -24.76 4.01
C LYS A 167 -6.18 -25.57 4.06
N LEU A 168 -6.09 -26.47 5.01
CA LEU A 168 -4.93 -27.33 5.18
C LEU A 168 -5.14 -28.62 4.38
N LYS A 169 -4.14 -29.03 3.58
CA LYS A 169 -4.22 -30.28 2.81
C LYS A 169 -3.94 -31.51 3.66
N ASN A 170 -3.25 -31.32 4.79
CA ASN A 170 -2.86 -32.39 5.68
C ASN A 170 -3.25 -32.06 7.14
N SER A 171 -3.84 -33.03 7.82
CA SER A 171 -4.37 -32.88 9.19
C SER A 171 -3.30 -32.58 10.23
N SER A 172 -2.05 -33.00 9.99
CA SER A 172 -0.94 -32.76 10.93
C SER A 172 -0.57 -31.28 11.06
N TYR A 173 -0.82 -30.46 10.04
CA TYR A 173 -0.55 -29.02 10.10
C TYR A 173 -1.59 -28.26 10.93
N ARG A 174 -2.76 -28.84 11.19
CA ARG A 174 -3.83 -28.14 11.90
C ARG A 174 -3.44 -27.77 13.32
N SER A 175 -2.88 -28.71 14.06
CA SER A 175 -2.36 -28.46 15.41
C SER A 175 -1.26 -27.41 15.44
N ILE A 176 -0.45 -27.31 14.37
CA ILE A 176 0.62 -26.31 14.24
C ILE A 176 0.00 -24.93 14.01
N PHE A 177 -0.83 -24.78 12.98
CA PHE A 177 -1.46 -23.50 12.64
C PHE A 177 -2.38 -22.98 13.75
N ASP A 178 -3.07 -23.87 14.49
CA ASP A 178 -3.85 -23.48 15.67
C ASP A 178 -2.94 -22.92 16.78
N LYS A 179 -1.83 -23.61 17.07
CA LYS A 179 -0.85 -23.21 18.11
C LYS A 179 -0.15 -21.88 17.78
N TYR A 180 0.08 -21.59 16.50
CA TYR A 180 0.76 -20.37 16.02
C TYR A 180 -0.18 -19.35 15.36
N SER A 181 -1.50 -19.48 15.54
CA SER A 181 -2.50 -18.58 14.96
C SER A 181 -2.29 -17.11 15.34
N ASP A 182 -1.95 -16.86 16.62
CA ASP A 182 -1.60 -15.54 17.15
C ASP A 182 -0.38 -14.94 16.42
N LEU A 183 0.64 -15.75 16.12
CA LEU A 183 1.83 -15.29 15.38
C LEU A 183 1.45 -14.81 13.97
N ILE A 184 0.63 -15.60 13.25
CA ILE A 184 0.19 -15.26 11.89
C ILE A 184 -0.63 -13.98 11.90
N GLN A 185 -1.63 -13.88 12.79
CA GLN A 185 -2.52 -12.71 12.85
C GLN A 185 -1.73 -11.42 13.09
N ARG A 186 -0.76 -11.45 14.00
CA ARG A 186 0.06 -10.29 14.35
C ARG A 186 1.01 -9.89 13.24
N LEU A 187 1.78 -10.83 12.69
CA LEU A 187 2.81 -10.52 11.71
C LEU A 187 2.23 -10.26 10.31
N ALA A 188 1.13 -10.90 9.93
CA ALA A 188 0.46 -10.65 8.65
C ALA A 188 -0.58 -9.51 8.70
N ASN A 189 -0.79 -8.91 9.87
CA ASN A 189 -1.79 -7.88 10.16
C ASN A 189 -3.21 -8.27 9.70
N ILE A 190 -3.71 -9.39 10.24
CA ILE A 190 -5.01 -10.01 9.92
C ILE A 190 -5.92 -9.87 11.15
N ASN A 191 -7.23 -9.66 10.93
CA ASN A 191 -8.23 -9.60 12.01
C ASN A 191 -8.55 -10.99 12.57
N HIS A 192 -8.97 -11.91 11.72
CA HIS A 192 -9.29 -13.28 12.10
C HIS A 192 -8.68 -14.29 11.14
N LEU A 193 -8.06 -15.32 11.71
CA LEU A 193 -7.59 -16.50 11.00
C LEU A 193 -8.59 -17.64 11.21
N ASN A 194 -9.20 -18.12 10.13
CA ASN A 194 -10.20 -19.19 10.15
C ASN A 194 -9.68 -20.40 9.39
N ILE A 195 -9.52 -21.54 10.06
CA ILE A 195 -9.08 -22.79 9.43
C ILE A 195 -10.32 -23.55 8.95
N ILE A 196 -10.38 -23.90 7.66
CA ILE A 196 -11.52 -24.58 7.03
C ILE A 196 -11.13 -25.96 6.51
N GLU A 197 -12.06 -26.91 6.57
CA GLU A 197 -11.93 -28.28 6.03
C GLU A 197 -12.49 -28.44 4.61
N LYS A 198 -13.38 -27.55 4.16
CA LYS A 198 -14.05 -27.60 2.85
C LYS A 198 -13.81 -26.32 2.05
N GLU A 199 -13.78 -26.44 0.73
CA GLU A 199 -13.72 -25.28 -0.17
C GLU A 199 -14.92 -24.36 0.03
N ILE A 200 -14.66 -23.04 0.11
CA ILE A 200 -15.71 -22.03 0.10
C ILE A 200 -16.16 -21.86 -1.35
N ASN A 201 -17.23 -22.56 -1.72
CA ASN A 201 -17.70 -22.62 -3.11
C ASN A 201 -18.43 -21.37 -3.62
N ASN A 202 -18.39 -20.21 -2.95
CA ASN A 202 -19.17 -19.07 -3.44
C ASN A 202 -18.61 -17.64 -3.30
N LEU A 203 -17.53 -17.35 -2.57
CA LEU A 203 -17.13 -15.93 -2.35
C LEU A 203 -15.61 -15.71 -2.12
N SER A 204 -14.76 -16.68 -2.45
CA SER A 204 -13.30 -16.55 -2.26
C SER A 204 -12.53 -16.88 -3.54
N THR A 205 -11.73 -15.93 -4.01
CA THR A 205 -10.65 -16.23 -4.95
C THR A 205 -9.62 -17.10 -4.21
N GLN A 206 -9.33 -18.30 -4.74
CA GLN A 206 -8.17 -19.08 -4.32
C GLN A 206 -6.92 -18.34 -4.80
N ILE A 207 -5.98 -18.05 -3.89
CA ILE A 207 -4.93 -17.06 -4.15
C ILE A 207 -3.54 -17.69 -4.23
N VAL A 208 -3.19 -18.55 -3.27
CA VAL A 208 -1.92 -19.31 -3.30
C VAL A 208 -2.23 -20.76 -2.93
N SER A 209 -1.78 -21.70 -3.77
CA SER A 209 -1.78 -23.12 -3.48
C SER A 209 -0.34 -23.60 -3.32
N THR A 210 0.05 -23.96 -2.10
CA THR A 210 1.30 -24.69 -1.84
C THR A 210 1.01 -26.18 -1.74
N ASN A 211 2.04 -27.03 -1.63
CA ASN A 211 1.83 -28.47 -1.46
C ASN A 211 1.08 -28.81 -0.16
N ASP A 212 1.18 -27.95 0.86
CA ASP A 212 0.72 -28.23 2.21
C ASP A 212 -0.58 -27.49 2.60
N TYR A 213 -0.85 -26.32 2.00
CA TYR A 213 -2.03 -25.52 2.30
C TYR A 213 -2.52 -24.67 1.12
N ASP A 214 -3.80 -24.32 1.12
CA ASP A 214 -4.41 -23.34 0.22
C ASP A 214 -4.87 -22.12 1.03
N LEU A 215 -4.50 -20.91 0.57
CA LEU A 215 -4.87 -19.65 1.18
C LEU A 215 -6.05 -19.00 0.44
N TYR A 216 -7.08 -18.62 1.20
CA TYR A 216 -8.26 -17.92 0.73
C TYR A 216 -8.40 -16.60 1.50
N PHE A 217 -8.40 -15.48 0.79
CA PHE A 217 -8.76 -14.19 1.38
C PHE A 217 -10.21 -13.89 1.02
N ILE A 218 -11.03 -13.54 2.02
CA ILE A 218 -12.33 -12.94 1.76
C ILE A 218 -12.11 -11.44 1.76
N THR A 219 -12.01 -10.86 0.56
CA THR A 219 -12.11 -9.42 0.41
C THR A 219 -13.60 -9.06 0.59
N ASN A 220 -13.91 -8.26 1.60
CA ASN A 220 -15.23 -7.62 1.70
C ASN A 220 -15.45 -6.57 0.59
N THR A 221 -14.47 -6.41 -0.29
CA THR A 221 -14.59 -5.70 -1.55
C THR A 221 -14.82 -6.73 -2.66
N THR A 222 -15.99 -6.64 -3.30
CA THR A 222 -16.24 -7.25 -4.61
C THR A 222 -15.33 -6.60 -5.64
N THR A 223 -14.07 -7.03 -5.70
CA THR A 223 -13.27 -6.92 -6.91
C THR A 223 -13.62 -8.12 -7.78
N THR A 224 -14.59 -7.92 -8.67
CA THR A 224 -14.88 -8.83 -9.77
C THR A 224 -13.65 -8.96 -10.65
N THR A 225 -12.81 -9.95 -10.38
CA THR A 225 -11.96 -10.60 -11.36
C THR A 225 -12.70 -11.82 -11.90
N THR A 226 -13.54 -11.58 -12.91
CA THR A 226 -13.92 -12.61 -13.88
C THR A 226 -13.95 -11.99 -15.27
N GLU A 227 -12.78 -11.78 -15.86
CA GLU A 227 -12.65 -11.96 -17.30
C GLU A 227 -12.59 -13.48 -17.55
N LYS A 228 -13.78 -14.07 -17.70
CA LYS A 228 -13.96 -15.19 -18.61
C LYS A 228 -14.78 -14.66 -19.77
N LEU A 229 -14.19 -14.83 -20.94
CA LEU A 229 -14.74 -14.53 -22.25
C LEU A 229 -16.16 -15.08 -22.43
N ASP A 230 -16.91 -14.28 -23.18
CA ASP A 230 -18.01 -14.62 -24.08
C ASP A 230 -19.47 -14.56 -23.61
N ASN A 231 -20.19 -13.82 -24.46
CA ASN A 231 -21.63 -13.82 -24.74
C ASN A 231 -22.51 -12.88 -23.91
N GLY A 232 -22.60 -11.63 -24.39
CA GLY A 232 -23.58 -10.66 -23.94
C GLY A 232 -23.76 -9.47 -24.87
N LYS A 233 -23.78 -9.67 -26.20
CA LYS A 233 -24.45 -8.71 -27.10
C LYS A 233 -25.92 -8.70 -26.68
N ASN A 234 -26.34 -7.74 -25.85
CA ASN A 234 -27.72 -7.23 -25.66
C ASN A 234 -27.93 -6.64 -24.25
N SER A 235 -27.29 -5.51 -23.92
CA SER A 235 -27.71 -4.70 -22.74
C SER A 235 -27.13 -3.29 -22.65
N VAL A 236 -26.42 -2.78 -23.67
CA VAL A 236 -25.79 -1.44 -23.58
C VAL A 236 -26.70 -0.29 -24.06
N SER A 237 -27.85 -0.59 -24.67
CA SER A 237 -28.83 0.41 -25.08
C SER A 237 -29.69 0.96 -23.93
N THR A 238 -29.68 0.34 -22.74
CA THR A 238 -30.57 0.71 -21.63
C THR A 238 -30.02 1.82 -20.73
N ILE A 239 -28.69 2.02 -20.69
CA ILE A 239 -28.05 2.99 -19.77
C ILE A 239 -28.27 4.45 -20.22
N VAL A 240 -28.49 4.72 -21.51
CA VAL A 240 -28.68 6.09 -22.00
C VAL A 240 -30.08 6.64 -21.70
N GLN A 241 -31.08 5.77 -21.51
CA GLN A 241 -32.47 6.21 -21.30
C GLN A 241 -32.80 6.57 -19.84
N GLU A 242 -32.05 6.05 -18.85
CA GLU A 242 -32.23 6.44 -17.43
C GLU A 242 -31.49 7.74 -17.05
N LYS A 243 -30.55 8.23 -17.87
CA LYS A 243 -29.69 9.38 -17.54
C LYS A 243 -30.37 10.75 -17.59
N ASN A 244 -31.54 10.88 -18.23
CA ASN A 244 -32.14 12.20 -18.50
C ASN A 244 -33.09 12.74 -17.41
N ASN A 245 -33.37 11.99 -16.34
CA ASN A 245 -34.36 12.38 -15.32
C ASN A 245 -33.84 12.34 -13.87
N THR A 246 -32.56 12.07 -13.63
CA THR A 246 -32.00 11.93 -12.27
C THR A 246 -30.93 12.98 -12.01
N LYS A 247 -31.12 13.81 -10.98
CA LYS A 247 -30.09 14.72 -10.48
C LYS A 247 -29.06 13.94 -9.66
N TRP A 248 -27.81 13.92 -10.12
CA TRP A 248 -26.66 13.39 -9.39
C TRP A 248 -25.92 14.52 -8.69
N LYS A 249 -25.26 14.22 -7.57
CA LYS A 249 -24.47 15.21 -6.82
C LYS A 249 -22.99 14.94 -7.00
N LEU A 250 -22.25 15.93 -7.49
CA LEU A 250 -20.80 15.85 -7.66
C LEU A 250 -20.11 16.70 -6.61
N PHE A 251 -19.39 16.05 -5.71
CA PHE A 251 -18.58 16.69 -4.68
C PHE A 251 -17.14 16.81 -5.16
N GLY A 252 -16.59 18.02 -5.20
CA GLY A 252 -15.21 18.27 -5.62
C GLY A 252 -14.73 19.67 -5.27
N THR A 253 -13.44 19.93 -5.48
CA THR A 253 -12.86 21.27 -5.36
C THR A 253 -12.85 21.97 -6.71
N LEU A 254 -13.17 23.26 -6.73
CA LEU A 254 -12.95 24.11 -7.92
C LEU A 254 -11.45 24.22 -8.19
N ASN A 255 -11.07 24.43 -9.46
CA ASN A 255 -9.69 24.54 -9.93
C ASN A 255 -8.83 23.27 -9.77
N ASN A 256 -9.44 22.10 -9.53
CA ASN A 256 -8.74 20.81 -9.51
C ASN A 256 -8.80 20.13 -10.90
N PRO A 257 -7.66 19.69 -11.47
CA PRO A 257 -7.61 18.90 -12.70
C PRO A 257 -8.60 17.72 -12.75
N GLN A 258 -8.82 17.07 -11.61
CA GLN A 258 -9.72 15.92 -11.50
C GLN A 258 -11.19 16.32 -11.66
N THR A 259 -11.58 17.48 -11.12
CA THR A 259 -12.92 18.06 -11.29
C THR A 259 -13.15 18.48 -12.74
N LEU A 260 -12.17 19.16 -13.33
CA LEU A 260 -12.22 19.58 -14.74
C LEU A 260 -12.40 18.37 -15.67
N ARG A 261 -11.71 17.25 -15.39
CA ARG A 261 -11.83 16.00 -16.15
C ARG A 261 -13.26 15.46 -16.14
N VAL A 262 -13.87 15.39 -14.97
CA VAL A 262 -15.25 14.90 -14.81
C VAL A 262 -16.23 15.82 -15.53
N LEU A 263 -16.18 17.13 -15.28
CA LEU A 263 -17.08 18.09 -15.90
C LEU A 263 -16.94 18.09 -17.43
N ALA A 264 -15.71 18.03 -17.96
CA ALA A 264 -15.47 17.93 -19.40
C ALA A 264 -16.08 16.66 -19.98
N THR A 265 -15.90 15.52 -19.30
CA THR A 265 -16.52 14.25 -19.70
C THR A 265 -18.05 14.36 -19.77
N CYS A 266 -18.67 15.07 -18.82
CA CYS A 266 -20.11 15.30 -18.79
C CYS A 266 -20.59 16.18 -19.93
N SER A 267 -19.81 17.20 -20.28
CA SER A 267 -20.08 18.10 -21.39
C SER A 267 -20.06 17.35 -22.73
N TYR A 268 -19.05 16.50 -22.97
CA TYR A 268 -19.01 15.63 -24.16
C TYR A 268 -20.09 14.55 -24.18
N SER A 269 -20.58 14.13 -23.01
CA SER A 269 -21.63 13.11 -22.89
C SER A 269 -23.03 13.69 -22.76
N GLU A 270 -23.18 15.01 -22.90
CA GLU A 270 -24.44 15.76 -22.75
C GLU A 270 -25.18 15.53 -21.42
N CYS A 271 -24.45 15.12 -20.38
CA CYS A 271 -24.99 14.80 -19.04
C CYS A 271 -24.80 15.94 -18.02
N LEU A 272 -24.26 17.08 -18.43
CA LEU A 272 -23.92 18.19 -17.53
C LEU A 272 -25.14 18.75 -16.78
N SER A 273 -26.31 18.81 -17.44
CA SER A 273 -27.57 19.25 -16.85
C SER A 273 -28.11 18.34 -15.74
N SER A 274 -27.62 17.10 -15.68
CA SER A 274 -28.04 16.10 -14.70
C SER A 274 -27.15 16.10 -13.44
N ILE A 275 -26.14 16.97 -13.39
CA ILE A 275 -25.18 17.03 -12.28
C ILE A 275 -25.34 18.34 -11.52
N GLU A 276 -25.55 18.23 -10.21
CA GLU A 276 -25.47 19.31 -9.25
C GLU A 276 -24.06 19.30 -8.64
N PHE A 277 -23.24 20.29 -8.96
CA PHE A 277 -21.91 20.44 -8.40
C PHE A 277 -21.98 21.06 -6.99
N ILE A 278 -21.36 20.39 -6.02
CA ILE A 278 -21.30 20.81 -4.62
C ILE A 278 -19.82 21.02 -4.26
N PRO A 279 -19.38 22.27 -4.06
CA PRO A 279 -17.98 22.55 -3.72
C PRO A 279 -17.65 22.01 -2.33
N ILE A 280 -16.53 21.32 -2.22
CA ILE A 280 -15.96 20.89 -0.94
C ILE A 280 -15.27 22.12 -0.31
N THR A 281 -15.99 22.86 0.53
CA THR A 281 -15.40 23.90 1.39
C THR A 281 -15.01 23.30 2.73
N SER A 282 -13.83 23.67 3.24
CA SER A 282 -13.33 23.24 4.54
C SER A 282 -14.34 23.57 5.64
N ASN A 283 -14.86 22.52 6.26
CA ASN A 283 -15.77 22.45 7.42
C ASN A 283 -17.27 22.69 7.13
N ASP A 284 -18.07 21.72 7.59
CA ASP A 284 -19.49 21.83 8.01
C ASP A 284 -20.66 21.22 7.19
N GLN A 285 -20.48 20.60 6.02
CA GLN A 285 -21.62 19.91 5.34
C GLN A 285 -21.39 18.46 4.88
N LEU A 286 -20.22 17.90 5.17
CA LEU A 286 -19.74 16.66 4.58
C LEU A 286 -19.99 15.40 5.45
N SER A 287 -20.54 15.55 6.66
CA SER A 287 -20.55 14.52 7.71
C SER A 287 -21.59 13.40 7.58
N SER A 288 -22.62 13.54 6.73
CA SER A 288 -23.63 12.47 6.58
C SER A 288 -23.42 11.57 5.35
N THR A 289 -22.81 12.09 4.28
CA THR A 289 -22.59 11.37 3.02
C THR A 289 -21.19 10.74 2.89
N LEU A 290 -20.15 11.30 3.53
CA LEU A 290 -18.78 10.76 3.48
C LEU A 290 -18.50 9.59 4.41
N ASN A 291 -19.39 9.23 5.33
CA ASN A 291 -19.23 8.02 6.16
C ASN A 291 -19.23 6.71 5.35
N LYS A 292 -19.51 6.78 4.04
CA LYS A 292 -19.46 5.67 3.07
C LYS A 292 -18.24 5.71 2.15
N ILE A 293 -17.32 6.65 2.33
CA ILE A 293 -16.18 6.91 1.43
C ILE A 293 -14.88 6.64 2.19
N PRO A 294 -13.82 6.11 1.56
CA PRO A 294 -12.50 6.00 2.19
C PRO A 294 -12.04 7.35 2.75
N ASN A 295 -11.31 7.35 3.88
CA ASN A 295 -10.89 8.49 4.71
C ASN A 295 -10.05 9.61 4.02
N ASP A 296 -10.43 10.09 2.84
CA ASP A 296 -9.78 11.18 2.13
C ASP A 296 -10.80 12.28 1.85
N GLN A 297 -10.72 13.36 2.62
CA GLN A 297 -11.66 14.49 2.59
C GLN A 297 -11.60 15.30 1.28
N HIS A 298 -10.72 14.93 0.35
CA HIS A 298 -10.46 15.62 -0.91
C HIS A 298 -10.74 14.78 -2.17
N LEU A 299 -11.26 13.55 -2.01
CA LEU A 299 -11.62 12.70 -3.15
C LEU A 299 -12.86 13.24 -3.86
N ILE A 300 -12.73 13.48 -5.17
CA ILE A 300 -13.89 13.76 -6.03
C ILE A 300 -14.87 12.58 -5.98
N THR A 301 -16.13 12.87 -5.71
CA THR A 301 -17.16 11.85 -5.49
C THR A 301 -18.45 12.21 -6.21
N LEU A 302 -18.99 11.27 -6.98
CA LEU A 302 -20.32 11.34 -7.57
C LEU A 302 -21.29 10.48 -6.74
N GLN A 303 -22.34 11.09 -6.22
CA GLN A 303 -23.45 10.39 -5.60
C GLN A 303 -24.60 10.24 -6.61
N LEU A 304 -24.95 8.98 -6.89
CA LEU A 304 -26.07 8.61 -7.75
C LEU A 304 -27.40 8.73 -6.99
N SER A 305 -28.51 8.79 -7.73
CA SER A 305 -29.87 8.89 -7.17
C SER A 305 -30.27 7.70 -6.30
N ASN A 306 -29.69 6.52 -6.53
CA ASN A 306 -29.88 5.32 -5.71
C ASN A 306 -29.05 5.30 -4.41
N GLY A 307 -28.26 6.35 -4.14
CA GLY A 307 -27.41 6.45 -2.96
C GLY A 307 -26.05 5.76 -3.08
N THR A 308 -25.71 5.18 -4.24
CA THR A 308 -24.37 4.66 -4.54
C THR A 308 -23.40 5.82 -4.78
N CYS A 309 -22.22 5.74 -4.18
CA CYS A 309 -21.15 6.73 -4.37
C CYS A 309 -20.04 6.15 -5.26
N LEU A 310 -19.70 6.84 -6.34
CA LEU A 310 -18.52 6.58 -7.16
C LEU A 310 -17.45 7.60 -6.78
N PHE A 311 -16.22 7.15 -6.58
CA PHE A 311 -15.10 8.01 -6.20
C PHE A 311 -13.94 7.90 -7.19
N GLY A 312 -13.19 8.99 -7.31
CA GLY A 312 -12.04 9.09 -8.22
C GLY A 312 -12.44 9.52 -9.64
N ALA A 313 -11.64 10.42 -10.22
CA ALA A 313 -11.96 11.04 -11.50
C ALA A 313 -12.12 10.03 -12.64
N ASN A 314 -11.27 9.00 -12.70
CA ASN A 314 -11.34 7.99 -13.78
C ASN A 314 -12.61 7.16 -13.72
N ALA A 315 -13.00 6.67 -12.54
CA ALA A 315 -14.20 5.86 -12.39
C ALA A 315 -15.46 6.68 -12.69
N ILE A 316 -15.52 7.91 -12.19
CA ILE A 316 -16.62 8.83 -12.42
C ILE A 316 -16.71 9.19 -13.92
N SER A 317 -15.60 9.60 -14.53
CA SER A 317 -15.55 9.90 -15.97
C SER A 317 -15.94 8.68 -16.81
N TYR A 318 -15.45 7.48 -16.49
CA TYR A 318 -15.82 6.27 -17.20
C TYR A 318 -17.33 5.96 -17.10
N TYR A 319 -17.93 6.13 -15.93
CA TYR A 319 -19.37 5.94 -15.74
C TYR A 319 -20.22 6.95 -16.54
N LEU A 320 -19.78 8.20 -16.55
CA LEU A 320 -20.50 9.29 -17.22
C LEU A 320 -20.33 9.26 -18.73
N SER A 321 -19.20 8.76 -19.21
CA SER A 321 -18.82 8.71 -20.62
C SER A 321 -19.74 7.84 -21.50
N THR A 322 -19.89 8.24 -22.76
CA THR A 322 -20.54 7.46 -23.81
C THR A 322 -19.65 6.31 -24.29
N GLU A 323 -20.19 5.35 -25.03
CA GLU A 323 -19.38 4.26 -25.63
C GLU A 323 -18.25 4.80 -26.51
N GLN A 324 -18.51 5.86 -27.30
CA GLN A 324 -17.50 6.49 -28.15
C GLN A 324 -16.27 6.98 -27.35
N LEU A 325 -16.50 7.58 -26.18
CA LEU A 325 -15.43 8.06 -25.31
C LEU A 325 -14.66 6.93 -24.61
N ARG A 326 -15.30 5.76 -24.40
CA ARG A 326 -14.74 4.56 -23.77
C ARG A 326 -14.02 3.61 -24.74
N SER A 327 -14.05 3.93 -26.04
CA SER A 327 -13.68 3.11 -27.19
C SER A 327 -14.75 2.11 -27.66
N ASN A 328 -14.64 1.75 -28.94
CA ASN A 328 -15.45 0.73 -29.60
C ASN A 328 -14.95 -0.71 -29.34
N GLY A 329 -14.11 -0.93 -28.32
CA GLY A 329 -13.51 -2.21 -27.95
C GLY A 329 -12.14 -2.50 -28.61
N GLY A 330 -11.44 -3.52 -28.11
CA GLY A 330 -10.14 -3.97 -28.64
C GLY A 330 -8.93 -3.14 -28.16
N ASN A 331 -7.95 -2.93 -29.04
CA ASN A 331 -6.68 -2.23 -28.73
C ASN A 331 -6.87 -0.77 -28.28
N SER A 332 -7.95 -0.13 -28.71
CA SER A 332 -8.26 1.25 -28.34
C SER A 332 -8.57 1.39 -26.85
N PHE A 333 -9.20 0.38 -26.26
CA PHE A 333 -9.50 0.35 -24.82
C PHE A 333 -8.22 0.36 -23.98
N SER A 334 -7.27 -0.52 -24.32
CA SER A 334 -6.00 -0.59 -23.59
C SER A 334 -5.16 0.67 -23.78
N GLN A 335 -5.20 1.30 -24.96
CA GLN A 335 -4.56 2.60 -25.18
C GLN A 335 -5.19 3.72 -24.35
N ILE A 336 -6.52 3.75 -24.19
CA ILE A 336 -7.17 4.72 -23.30
C ILE A 336 -6.71 4.53 -21.86
N TYR A 337 -6.72 3.30 -21.35
CA TYR A 337 -6.26 3.00 -19.99
C TYR A 337 -4.78 3.33 -19.79
N GLN A 338 -3.93 3.08 -20.79
CA GLN A 338 -2.52 3.48 -20.77
C GLN A 338 -2.39 4.98 -20.53
N TRP A 339 -3.13 5.81 -21.29
CA TRP A 339 -3.05 7.26 -21.16
C TRP A 339 -3.68 7.79 -19.88
N LEU A 340 -4.78 7.20 -19.39
CA LEU A 340 -5.36 7.55 -18.09
C LEU A 340 -4.36 7.32 -16.96
N ASN A 341 -3.72 6.14 -16.92
CA ASN A 341 -2.72 5.82 -15.91
C ASN A 341 -1.47 6.69 -16.06
N TYR A 342 -0.98 6.93 -17.29
CA TYR A 342 0.17 7.79 -17.54
C TYR A 342 -0.09 9.24 -17.09
N CYS A 343 -1.30 9.76 -17.28
CA CYS A 343 -1.66 11.09 -16.79
C CYS A 343 -1.57 11.17 -15.26
N ASP A 344 -2.14 10.19 -14.57
CA ASP A 344 -2.25 10.21 -13.11
C ASP A 344 -0.92 9.89 -12.40
N SER A 345 -0.09 9.00 -12.96
CA SER A 345 1.18 8.61 -12.35
C SER A 345 2.36 9.48 -12.80
N GLU A 346 2.42 9.86 -14.09
CA GLU A 346 3.61 10.47 -14.67
C GLU A 346 3.53 11.99 -14.85
N ILE A 347 2.34 12.54 -15.08
CA ILE A 347 2.16 13.96 -15.43
C ILE A 347 1.60 14.76 -14.26
N GLU A 348 0.46 14.34 -13.71
CA GLU A 348 -0.28 15.11 -12.69
C GLU A 348 0.53 15.41 -11.42
N PRO A 349 1.30 14.47 -10.83
CA PRO A 349 2.09 14.74 -9.62
C PRO A 349 3.16 15.81 -9.87
N TYR A 350 3.86 15.71 -11.00
CA TYR A 350 4.91 16.64 -11.42
C TYR A 350 4.35 18.04 -11.66
N VAL A 351 3.24 18.14 -12.40
CA VAL A 351 2.57 19.41 -12.67
C VAL A 351 2.13 20.07 -11.36
N LYS A 352 1.47 19.32 -10.46
CA LYS A 352 1.03 19.86 -9.16
C LYS A 352 2.21 20.37 -8.34
N GLN A 353 3.29 19.60 -8.24
CA GLN A 353 4.45 20.00 -7.45
C GLN A 353 5.16 21.23 -8.05
N CYS A 354 5.28 21.32 -9.39
CA CYS A 354 5.78 22.52 -10.06
C CYS A 354 4.89 23.75 -9.79
N VAL A 355 3.57 23.60 -9.81
CA VAL A 355 2.62 24.70 -9.51
C VAL A 355 2.76 25.16 -8.06
N LEU A 356 2.83 24.22 -7.11
CA LEU A 356 2.99 24.55 -5.68
C LEU A 356 4.29 25.31 -5.41
N MET A 357 5.40 24.91 -6.04
CA MET A 357 6.68 25.63 -5.95
C MET A 357 6.60 27.03 -6.56
N LYS A 358 5.91 27.19 -7.70
CA LYS A 358 5.69 28.50 -8.33
C LYS A 358 4.81 29.44 -7.52
N LEU A 359 3.86 28.87 -6.78
CA LEU A 359 2.99 29.60 -5.87
C LEU A 359 3.64 29.88 -4.51
N ASN A 360 4.92 29.54 -4.34
CA ASN A 360 5.72 29.71 -3.11
C ASN A 360 5.17 28.95 -1.89
N PHE A 361 4.44 27.84 -2.10
CA PHE A 361 4.00 26.96 -1.01
C PHE A 361 5.05 25.92 -0.59
N ILE A 362 6.04 25.62 -1.45
CA ILE A 362 7.09 24.62 -1.24
C ILE A 362 8.45 25.24 -1.62
N GLU A 363 9.53 24.80 -0.95
CA GLU A 363 10.92 25.21 -1.22
C GLU A 363 11.32 24.99 -2.70
N GLN A 364 11.98 25.99 -3.30
CA GLN A 364 12.26 26.03 -4.73
C GLN A 364 13.58 25.36 -5.16
N GLU A 365 14.38 24.85 -4.22
CA GLU A 365 15.72 24.33 -4.51
C GLU A 365 15.71 23.17 -5.54
N GLN A 366 14.66 22.33 -5.52
CA GLN A 366 14.50 21.18 -6.40
C GLN A 366 13.73 21.48 -7.69
N PHE A 367 13.20 22.70 -7.86
CA PHE A 367 12.42 23.10 -9.03
C PHE A 367 13.09 22.81 -10.38
N PRO A 368 14.39 23.12 -10.62
CA PRO A 368 15.00 22.90 -11.93
C PRO A 368 15.13 21.40 -12.27
N VAL A 369 15.34 20.54 -11.27
CA VAL A 369 15.45 19.08 -11.46
C VAL A 369 14.09 18.51 -11.85
N LEU A 370 13.05 18.86 -11.09
CA LEU A 370 11.68 18.41 -11.37
C LEU A 370 11.18 18.91 -12.74
N LEU A 371 11.49 20.17 -13.07
CA LEU A 371 11.14 20.76 -14.36
C LEU A 371 11.85 20.04 -15.51
N ASN A 372 13.09 19.59 -15.31
CA ASN A 372 13.81 18.81 -16.32
C ASN A 372 13.14 17.45 -16.58
N GLU A 373 12.74 16.73 -15.53
CA GLU A 373 12.00 15.47 -15.69
C GLU A 373 10.66 15.68 -16.40
N LEU A 374 9.90 16.70 -15.99
CA LEU A 374 8.65 17.05 -16.66
C LEU A 374 8.89 17.41 -18.12
N ASN A 375 9.96 18.13 -18.44
CA ASN A 375 10.32 18.49 -19.80
C ASN A 375 10.60 17.26 -20.68
N LEU A 376 11.21 16.20 -20.15
CA LEU A 376 11.41 14.96 -20.89
C LEU A 376 10.07 14.31 -21.25
N LYS A 377 9.12 14.27 -20.30
CA LYS A 377 7.78 13.72 -20.50
C LYS A 377 6.96 14.54 -21.50
N LEU A 378 7.02 15.86 -21.42
CA LEU A 378 6.38 16.77 -22.39
C LEU A 378 6.99 16.63 -23.79
N SER A 379 8.31 16.43 -23.88
CA SER A 379 8.99 16.19 -25.16
C SER A 379 8.53 14.88 -25.81
N TYR A 380 8.35 13.82 -25.00
CA TYR A 380 7.79 12.56 -25.47
C TYR A 380 6.37 12.74 -26.02
N LEU A 381 5.49 13.43 -25.28
CA LEU A 381 4.13 13.73 -25.72
C LEU A 381 4.11 14.57 -27.01
N ASN A 382 4.98 15.56 -27.13
CA ASN A 382 5.10 16.39 -28.32
C ASN A 382 5.48 15.57 -29.57
N ASN A 383 6.37 14.59 -29.42
CA ASN A 383 6.76 13.69 -30.51
C ASN A 383 5.64 12.69 -30.83
N TYR A 384 4.94 12.17 -29.81
CA TYR A 384 3.82 11.27 -30.01
C TYR A 384 2.67 11.93 -30.79
N LEU A 385 2.42 13.22 -30.55
CA LEU A 385 1.37 14.01 -31.20
C LEU A 385 1.76 14.59 -32.58
N LEU A 386 2.96 14.31 -33.08
CA LEU A 386 3.45 14.87 -34.33
C LEU A 386 2.57 14.51 -35.53
N ASN A 387 2.16 13.24 -35.64
CA ASN A 387 1.30 12.73 -36.71
C ASN A 387 -0.12 12.37 -36.24
N ARG A 388 -0.54 12.87 -35.08
CA ARG A 388 -1.82 12.49 -34.46
C ARG A 388 -2.66 13.73 -34.15
N GLN A 389 -3.96 13.64 -34.46
CA GLN A 389 -4.93 14.64 -34.03
C GLN A 389 -5.45 14.37 -32.62
N TYR A 390 -5.48 13.09 -32.22
CA TYR A 390 -5.96 12.60 -30.93
C TYR A 390 -4.99 11.53 -30.37
N LEU A 391 -5.02 11.27 -29.07
CA LEU A 391 -4.13 10.30 -28.42
C LEU A 391 -4.41 8.86 -28.86
N VAL A 392 -5.70 8.53 -29.00
CA VAL A 392 -6.19 7.21 -29.35
C VAL A 392 -7.08 7.32 -30.59
N ASP A 393 -6.81 6.49 -31.59
CA ASP A 393 -7.53 6.45 -32.87
C ASP A 393 -7.68 7.83 -33.55
N GLN A 394 -8.83 8.07 -34.18
CA GLN A 394 -9.18 9.29 -34.92
C GLN A 394 -10.36 10.04 -34.28
N SER A 395 -10.64 9.79 -32.99
CA SER A 395 -11.73 10.45 -32.27
C SER A 395 -11.28 10.90 -30.88
N ILE A 396 -12.01 11.86 -30.33
CA ILE A 396 -11.82 12.28 -28.93
C ILE A 396 -12.19 11.11 -28.02
N THR A 397 -11.31 10.81 -27.08
CA THR A 397 -11.51 9.77 -26.07
C THR A 397 -11.28 10.30 -24.66
N LEU A 398 -11.56 9.47 -23.65
CA LEU A 398 -11.21 9.78 -22.26
C LEU A 398 -9.71 10.06 -22.06
N ALA A 399 -8.84 9.48 -22.90
CA ALA A 399 -7.40 9.75 -22.85
C ALA A 399 -7.11 11.23 -23.11
N ASP A 400 -7.72 11.81 -24.15
CA ASP A 400 -7.52 13.21 -24.51
C ASP A 400 -8.03 14.14 -23.41
N ILE A 401 -9.25 13.88 -22.94
CA ILE A 401 -9.88 14.66 -21.87
C ILE A 401 -9.00 14.65 -20.61
N SER A 402 -8.50 13.48 -20.23
CA SER A 402 -7.63 13.32 -19.07
C SER A 402 -6.33 14.11 -19.19
N LEU A 403 -5.63 14.00 -20.33
CA LEU A 403 -4.36 14.69 -20.53
C LEU A 403 -4.53 16.20 -20.60
N VAL A 404 -5.58 16.71 -21.27
CA VAL A 404 -5.90 18.14 -21.30
C VAL A 404 -6.14 18.66 -19.88
N SER A 405 -6.91 17.95 -19.07
CA SER A 405 -7.20 18.35 -17.70
C SER A 405 -5.95 18.38 -16.81
N CYS A 406 -5.04 17.40 -16.93
CA CYS A 406 -3.77 17.41 -16.19
C CYS A 406 -2.86 18.58 -16.59
N LEU A 407 -2.79 18.88 -17.89
CA LEU A 407 -1.95 19.96 -18.42
C LEU A 407 -2.54 21.37 -18.19
N TYR A 408 -3.81 21.46 -17.79
CA TYR A 408 -4.49 22.74 -17.54
C TYR A 408 -3.71 23.66 -16.59
N LEU A 409 -3.26 23.13 -15.45
CA LEU A 409 -2.47 23.91 -14.49
C LEU A 409 -1.08 24.24 -15.03
N ALA A 410 -0.47 23.34 -15.80
CA ALA A 410 0.84 23.57 -16.39
C ALA A 410 0.83 24.76 -17.36
N TYR A 411 -0.13 24.80 -18.28
CA TYR A 411 -0.33 25.91 -19.22
C TYR A 411 -0.80 27.19 -18.54
N SER A 412 -1.53 27.11 -17.43
CA SER A 412 -1.98 28.29 -16.68
C SER A 412 -0.85 28.96 -15.89
N TYR A 413 0.08 28.19 -15.31
CA TYR A 413 1.08 28.72 -14.38
C TYR A 413 2.52 28.79 -14.92
N PHE A 414 2.94 27.90 -15.83
CA PHE A 414 4.36 27.83 -16.19
C PHE A 414 4.76 27.49 -17.61
N LEU A 415 3.90 26.86 -18.40
CA LEU A 415 4.15 26.62 -19.83
C LEU A 415 3.70 27.83 -20.67
N VAL A 416 4.38 28.97 -20.48
CA VAL A 416 4.12 30.21 -21.21
C VAL A 416 4.85 30.21 -22.57
N ASN A 417 6.06 29.66 -22.63
CA ASN A 417 6.81 29.55 -23.88
C ASN A 417 6.47 28.24 -24.61
N THR A 418 5.61 28.34 -25.62
CA THR A 418 5.03 27.18 -26.31
C THR A 418 5.85 26.67 -27.51
N GLU A 419 6.91 27.39 -27.90
CA GLU A 419 7.69 27.06 -29.10
C GLU A 419 8.40 25.71 -29.00
N LYS A 420 8.82 25.32 -27.79
CA LYS A 420 9.48 24.03 -27.54
C LYS A 420 8.56 22.82 -27.75
N TYR A 421 7.25 23.00 -27.58
CA TYR A 421 6.25 21.93 -27.63
C TYR A 421 5.14 22.29 -28.60
N GLU A 422 5.50 22.56 -29.86
CA GLU A 422 4.58 23.04 -30.90
C GLU A 422 3.39 22.10 -31.10
N ASN A 423 3.65 20.80 -31.28
CA ASN A 423 2.60 19.80 -31.56
C ASN A 423 1.66 19.62 -30.36
N LEU A 424 2.24 19.51 -29.15
CA LEU A 424 1.47 19.39 -27.92
C LEU A 424 0.63 20.64 -27.66
N THR A 425 1.20 21.83 -27.89
CA THR A 425 0.47 23.10 -27.71
C THR A 425 -0.63 23.25 -28.74
N ARG A 426 -0.38 22.91 -30.00
CA ARG A 426 -1.39 22.93 -31.07
C ARG A 426 -2.57 22.02 -30.69
N TRP A 427 -2.27 20.79 -30.27
CA TRP A 427 -3.25 19.84 -29.80
C TRP A 427 -4.05 20.40 -28.60
N TYR A 428 -3.36 20.87 -27.55
CA TYR A 428 -4.00 21.41 -26.34
C TYR A 428 -4.90 22.62 -26.62
N LYS A 429 -4.43 23.58 -27.44
CA LYS A 429 -5.22 24.75 -27.86
C LYS A 429 -6.46 24.34 -28.67
N SER A 430 -6.35 23.29 -29.49
CA SER A 430 -7.48 22.73 -30.23
C SER A 430 -8.55 22.12 -29.31
N PHE A 431 -8.21 21.72 -28.09
CA PHE A 431 -9.18 21.19 -27.12
C PHE A 431 -9.80 22.29 -26.26
N ILE A 432 -8.99 23.19 -25.70
CA ILE A 432 -9.52 24.29 -24.87
C ILE A 432 -10.40 25.27 -25.64
N SER A 433 -10.20 25.40 -26.95
CA SER A 433 -11.05 26.22 -27.82
C SER A 433 -12.41 25.59 -28.13
N GLN A 434 -12.60 24.29 -27.89
CA GLN A 434 -13.89 23.63 -28.08
C GLN A 434 -14.89 24.11 -27.03
N LYS A 435 -16.16 24.22 -27.45
CA LYS A 435 -17.26 24.71 -26.60
C LYS A 435 -17.33 23.96 -25.26
N GLN A 436 -17.14 22.63 -25.31
CA GLN A 436 -17.24 21.75 -24.15
C GLN A 436 -16.26 22.12 -23.03
N PHE A 437 -15.01 22.44 -23.37
CA PHE A 437 -13.99 22.87 -22.40
C PHE A 437 -14.14 24.35 -22.04
N LYS A 438 -14.44 25.20 -23.03
CA LYS A 438 -14.55 26.64 -22.85
C LYS A 438 -15.66 27.01 -21.88
N ASP A 439 -16.82 26.35 -21.95
CA ASP A 439 -17.95 26.64 -21.07
C ASP A 439 -17.59 26.35 -19.60
N ILE A 440 -16.86 25.26 -19.31
CA ILE A 440 -16.43 24.89 -17.96
C ILE A 440 -15.37 25.84 -17.42
N ILE A 441 -14.34 26.13 -18.22
CA ILE A 441 -13.23 27.01 -17.80
C ILE A 441 -13.71 28.47 -17.63
N THR A 442 -14.70 28.91 -18.42
CA THR A 442 -15.25 30.27 -18.28
C THR A 442 -16.22 30.39 -17.11
N GLU A 443 -16.95 29.34 -16.75
CA GLU A 443 -17.70 29.28 -15.49
C GLU A 443 -16.76 29.38 -14.27
N ASP A 444 -15.61 28.70 -14.28
CA ASP A 444 -14.57 28.81 -13.24
C ASP A 444 -14.03 30.25 -13.08
N SER A 445 -13.91 31.00 -14.17
CA SER A 445 -13.41 32.40 -14.14
C SER A 445 -14.41 33.40 -13.55
N ARG A 446 -15.72 33.09 -13.55
CA ARG A 446 -16.77 33.95 -12.97
C ARG A 446 -16.88 33.82 -11.45
N THR A 447 -16.46 32.70 -10.89
CA THR A 447 -16.43 32.47 -9.42
C THR A 447 -15.21 33.07 -8.72
N ASN A 448 -14.17 33.48 -9.46
CA ASN A 448 -12.98 34.14 -8.90
C ASN A 448 -13.13 35.68 -8.74
N VAL A 449 -14.30 36.25 -9.03
CA VAL A 449 -14.59 37.70 -8.91
C VAL A 449 -15.77 37.98 -7.95
N ALA A 450 -16.16 37.01 -7.12
CA ALA A 450 -17.19 37.19 -6.10
C ALA A 450 -16.61 37.08 -4.68
#